data_AF-A0AAV2RKF8-F1
#
_entry.id   AF-A0AAV2RKF8-F1
#
_cell.length_a   1.000
_cell.length_b   1.000
_cell.length_c   1.000
_cell.angle_alpha   90.00
_cell.angle_beta   90.00
_cell.angle_gamma   90.00
#
_symmetry.space_group_name_H-M   'P 1'
#
loop_
_entity.id
_entity.type
_entity.pdbx_description
1 polymer ?
#
loop_
_entity_poly.entity_id
_entity_poly.type
_entity_poly.pdbx_seq_one_letter_code
_entity_poly.pdbx_strand_id
1 'polypeptide(L)'
;LFQSLECKKEELKNMEHFNSVITRMPALESEVSKLRQENKMLKETQSNTQLLEEKLYGAQQQVSSLEQRCKLLTQTQAVSDAAKFRLKDYEEILMTELDFHSVPTALEAQQVIRSLQRGDRDLNKSIDTLRASHKSIEESRNANFEEFKILKAKLEKQQQNTEHNANLIKRLQRKLMLITKERDSLKGVLTSYESEVTINHSQVSQDRIMKLESQLAAYKEEIHRLEEELESALKSVVEGTSPAKIPHKDPADADKIKELEKKVLELQVQMESLNNEKEVLELRLESRALKGDYDPTKTKILHFENNPLAKARENRENEIEHLRTENEKLMERIRLLESGDNFNLTQRVGAKVTGEGASSQEVLELQEKISSMETRNQRLMEAFKSKSKEMREAVYRLTGYRVDLIDNQYKLLNMYADSPEDVLMFEMTSNGELQLMETEFSSGLDDLIDAYLRHEHSYPAFLSAITLDLFARQTTNQPQSESNSDEEMDDEE
;
A
#
# COMPACT_ATOMS: atom_id res chain seq x y z
N LEU A 1 -1.17 -13.67 140.68
CA LEU A 1 0.03 -12.80 140.53
C LEU A 1 0.80 -13.09 139.23
N PHE A 2 1.10 -14.35 138.88
CA PHE A 2 1.83 -14.70 137.64
C PHE A 2 1.09 -14.36 136.32
N GLN A 3 -0.21 -14.64 136.20
CA GLN A 3 -1.02 -14.30 135.00
C GLN A 3 -1.10 -12.78 134.71
N SER A 4 -1.01 -11.94 135.75
CA SER A 4 -0.98 -10.48 135.58
C SER A 4 0.37 -9.97 135.06
N LEU A 5 1.46 -10.71 135.29
CA LEU A 5 2.80 -10.38 134.80
C LEU A 5 3.00 -10.79 133.33
N GLU A 6 2.38 -11.88 132.88
CA GLU A 6 2.39 -12.29 131.47
C GLU A 6 1.55 -11.37 130.59
N CYS A 7 0.34 -11.00 131.03
CA CYS A 7 -0.49 -9.99 130.33
C CYS A 7 0.25 -8.65 130.19
N LYS A 8 0.96 -8.21 131.25
CA LYS A 8 1.80 -6.99 131.22
C LYS A 8 3.01 -7.12 130.29
N LYS A 9 3.58 -8.32 130.10
CA LYS A 9 4.68 -8.55 129.16
C LYS A 9 4.22 -8.53 127.70
N GLU A 10 3.05 -9.08 127.41
CA GLU A 10 2.45 -9.00 126.06
C GLU A 10 2.01 -7.58 125.73
N GLU A 11 1.45 -6.86 126.70
CA GLU A 11 1.17 -5.42 126.58
C GLU A 11 2.44 -4.61 126.31
N LEU A 12 3.55 -4.89 126.99
CA LEU A 12 4.84 -4.23 126.73
C LEU A 12 5.38 -4.50 125.32
N LYS A 13 5.33 -5.74 124.84
CA LYS A 13 5.74 -6.08 123.46
C LYS A 13 4.83 -5.43 122.41
N ASN A 14 3.52 -5.37 122.67
CA ASN A 14 2.57 -4.69 121.81
C ASN A 14 2.81 -3.17 121.82
N MET A 15 3.20 -2.59 122.96
CA MET A 15 3.59 -1.18 123.07
C MET A 15 4.92 -0.90 122.38
N GLU A 16 5.91 -1.80 122.45
CA GLU A 16 7.16 -1.69 121.69
C GLU A 16 6.92 -1.78 120.19
N HIS A 17 6.10 -2.72 119.72
CA HIS A 17 5.70 -2.82 118.33
C HIS A 17 4.90 -1.59 117.89
N PHE A 18 3.95 -1.12 118.70
CA PHE A 18 3.16 0.09 118.44
C PHE A 18 4.05 1.33 118.38
N ASN A 19 5.03 1.46 119.27
CA ASN A 19 6.02 2.53 119.24
C ASN A 19 6.93 2.44 117.99
N SER A 20 7.31 1.23 117.56
CA SER A 20 8.08 1.03 116.32
C SER A 20 7.27 1.40 115.06
N VAL A 21 5.96 1.13 115.07
CA VAL A 21 5.04 1.51 113.99
C VAL A 21 4.81 3.01 113.99
N ILE A 22 4.58 3.62 115.16
CA ILE A 22 4.43 5.08 115.31
C ILE A 22 5.68 5.82 114.84
N THR A 23 6.87 5.30 115.14
CA THR A 23 8.13 5.93 114.71
C THR A 23 8.39 5.75 113.21
N ARG A 24 7.92 4.66 112.59
CA ARG A 24 8.05 4.43 111.14
C ARG A 24 6.97 5.14 110.31
N MET A 25 5.79 5.39 110.89
CA MET A 25 4.66 6.08 110.26
C MET A 25 5.05 7.43 109.61
N PRO A 26 5.75 8.38 110.29
CA PRO A 26 6.13 9.65 109.67
C PRO A 26 7.16 9.51 108.55
N ALA A 27 8.03 8.49 108.61
CA ALA A 27 8.98 8.19 107.53
C ALA A 27 8.24 7.68 106.28
N LEU A 28 7.27 6.78 106.46
CA LEU A 28 6.40 6.30 105.39
C LEU A 28 5.49 7.42 104.85
N GLU A 29 4.97 8.30 105.71
CA GLU A 29 4.19 9.47 105.28
C GLU A 29 5.04 10.46 104.46
N SER A 30 6.31 10.68 104.85
CA SER A 30 7.26 11.48 104.08
C SER A 30 7.57 10.85 102.73
N GLU A 31 7.76 9.53 102.67
CA GLU A 31 7.99 8.79 101.43
C GLU A 31 6.76 8.84 100.52
N VAL A 32 5.55 8.64 101.06
CA VAL A 32 4.29 8.80 100.32
C VAL A 32 4.12 10.22 99.81
N SER A 33 4.51 11.24 100.59
CA SER A 33 4.48 12.64 100.14
C SER A 33 5.47 12.90 99.01
N LYS A 34 6.69 12.35 99.08
CA LYS A 34 7.69 12.45 98.01
C LYS A 34 7.21 11.77 96.73
N LEU A 35 6.72 10.54 96.83
CA LEU A 35 6.14 9.80 95.70
C LEU A 35 4.94 10.52 95.10
N ARG A 36 4.10 11.18 95.90
CA ARG A 36 3.00 12.01 95.40
C ARG A 36 3.51 13.23 94.63
N GLN A 37 4.56 13.88 95.12
CA GLN A 37 5.18 15.02 94.44
C GLN A 37 5.86 14.59 93.13
N GLU A 38 6.60 13.48 93.13
CA GLU A 38 7.20 12.90 91.93
C GLU A 38 6.12 12.50 90.91
N ASN A 39 5.03 11.84 91.35
CA ASN A 39 3.90 11.53 90.48
C ASN A 39 3.25 12.78 89.89
N LYS A 40 3.17 13.88 90.65
CA LYS A 40 2.67 15.15 90.13
C LYS A 40 3.60 15.71 89.06
N MET A 41 4.91 15.73 89.30
CA MET A 41 5.90 16.18 88.32
C MET A 41 5.88 15.32 87.05
N LEU A 42 5.79 13.99 87.20
CA LEU A 42 5.70 13.07 86.06
C LEU A 42 4.44 13.29 85.23
N LYS A 43 3.30 13.61 85.86
CA LYS A 43 2.06 13.95 85.15
C LYS A 43 2.18 15.27 84.40
N GLU A 44 2.82 16.27 85.00
CA GLU A 44 3.07 17.57 84.36
C GLU A 44 4.04 17.42 83.17
N THR A 45 5.11 16.63 83.30
CA THR A 45 6.02 16.34 82.18
C THR A 45 5.35 15.50 81.10
N GLN A 46 4.48 14.55 81.47
CA GLN A 46 3.67 13.80 80.51
C GLN A 46 2.70 14.71 79.74
N SER A 47 2.02 15.63 80.42
CA SER A 47 1.13 16.59 79.75
C SER A 47 1.91 17.55 78.84
N ASN A 48 3.08 18.02 79.28
CA ASN A 48 3.94 18.87 78.46
C ASN A 48 4.51 18.14 77.24
N THR A 49 4.89 16.87 77.38
CA THR A 49 5.37 16.05 76.25
C THR A 49 4.26 15.81 75.25
N GLN A 50 3.04 15.48 75.69
CA GLN A 50 1.86 15.37 74.82
C GLN A 50 1.58 16.68 74.07
N LEU A 51 1.61 17.82 74.75
CA LEU A 51 1.42 19.12 74.10
C LEU A 51 2.52 19.43 73.07
N LEU A 52 3.77 19.03 73.35
CA LEU A 52 4.88 19.18 72.42
C LEU A 52 4.73 18.26 71.21
N GLU A 53 4.26 17.02 71.41
CA GLU A 53 3.96 16.08 70.33
C GLU A 53 2.83 16.61 69.43
N GLU A 54 1.76 17.16 70.00
CA GLU A 54 0.67 17.79 69.24
C GLU A 54 1.16 19.00 68.44
N LYS A 55 1.97 19.87 69.04
CA LYS A 55 2.58 21.02 68.35
C LYS A 55 3.53 20.57 67.24
N LEU A 56 4.29 19.51 67.48
CA LEU A 56 5.21 18.94 66.51
C LEU A 56 4.45 18.31 65.34
N TYR A 57 3.36 17.58 65.60
CA TYR A 57 2.47 17.06 64.58
C TYR A 57 1.82 18.17 63.75
N GLY A 58 1.31 19.22 64.41
CA GLY A 58 0.74 20.38 63.72
C GLY A 58 1.77 21.11 62.84
N ALA A 59 3.00 21.28 63.33
CA ALA A 59 4.10 21.85 62.55
C ALA A 59 4.48 20.96 61.36
N GLN A 60 4.58 19.63 61.55
CA GLN A 60 4.85 18.67 60.48
C GLN A 60 3.77 18.70 59.39
N GLN A 61 2.49 18.78 59.78
CA GLN A 61 1.39 18.89 58.82
C GLN A 61 1.45 20.20 58.01
N GLN A 62 1.79 21.33 58.67
CA GLN A 62 2.00 22.60 57.98
C GLN A 62 3.18 22.55 57.01
N VAL A 63 4.30 21.94 57.42
CA VAL A 63 5.47 21.74 56.55
C VAL A 63 5.08 20.88 55.33
N SER A 64 4.36 19.77 55.53
CA SER A 64 3.90 18.91 54.43
C SER A 64 2.98 19.67 53.45
N SER A 65 2.05 20.47 53.96
CA SER A 65 1.17 21.31 53.13
C SER A 65 1.96 22.37 52.34
N LEU A 66 2.96 23.00 52.97
CA LEU A 66 3.83 23.96 52.31
C LEU A 66 4.70 23.29 51.23
N GLU A 67 5.24 22.10 51.50
CA GLU A 67 6.00 21.31 50.51
C GLU A 67 5.14 20.96 49.30
N GLN A 68 3.89 20.53 49.50
CA GLN A 68 2.94 20.28 48.41
C GLN A 68 2.67 21.54 47.59
N ARG A 69 2.46 22.69 48.26
CA ARG A 69 2.27 23.98 47.57
C ARG A 69 3.51 24.41 46.79
N CYS A 70 4.71 24.20 47.33
CA CYS A 70 5.96 24.46 46.64
C CYS A 70 6.10 23.58 45.39
N LYS A 71 5.75 22.29 45.46
CA LYS A 71 5.73 21.39 44.30
C LYS A 71 4.78 21.90 43.21
N LEU A 72 3.55 22.25 43.56
CA LEU A 72 2.59 22.82 42.60
C LEU A 72 3.09 24.14 41.99
N LEU A 73 3.73 24.99 42.78
CA LEU A 73 4.30 26.25 42.30
C LEU A 73 5.46 26.00 41.31
N THR A 74 6.33 25.03 41.58
CA THR A 74 7.41 24.67 40.63
C THR A 74 6.85 24.06 39.34
N GLN A 75 5.82 23.22 39.41
CA GLN A 75 5.17 22.64 38.23
C GLN A 75 4.50 23.71 37.37
N THR A 76 3.76 24.64 37.99
CA THR A 76 3.11 25.74 37.27
C THR A 76 4.11 26.72 36.68
N GLN A 77 5.23 27.00 37.37
CA GLN A 77 6.34 27.77 36.82
C GLN A 77 6.98 27.09 35.62
N ALA A 78 7.25 25.78 35.70
CA ALA A 78 7.82 25.02 34.58
C ALA A 78 6.91 25.06 33.33
N VAL A 79 5.59 24.93 33.52
CA VAL A 79 4.62 25.05 32.41
C VAL A 79 4.59 26.46 31.84
N SER A 80 4.61 27.49 32.70
CA SER A 80 4.68 28.90 32.28
C SER A 80 5.94 29.16 31.45
N ASP A 81 7.09 28.65 31.88
CA ASP A 81 8.35 28.88 31.19
C ASP A 81 8.41 28.09 29.87
N ALA A 82 7.92 26.85 29.83
CA ALA A 82 7.75 26.10 28.59
C ALA A 82 6.84 26.83 27.58
N ALA A 83 5.75 27.45 28.04
CA ALA A 83 4.87 28.25 27.19
C ALA A 83 5.57 29.51 26.64
N LYS A 84 6.40 30.17 27.46
CA LYS A 84 7.21 31.32 27.00
C LYS A 84 8.28 30.91 25.98
N PHE A 85 8.89 29.74 26.12
CA PHE A 85 9.83 29.23 25.12
C PHE A 85 9.12 28.98 23.79
N ARG A 86 7.97 28.28 23.79
CA ARG A 86 7.18 28.08 22.57
C ARG A 86 6.74 29.38 21.92
N LEU A 87 6.38 30.39 22.72
CA LEU A 87 6.01 31.70 22.20
C LEU A 87 7.19 32.38 21.48
N LYS A 88 8.40 32.30 22.06
CA LYS A 88 9.61 32.81 21.41
C LYS A 88 9.94 32.08 20.12
N ASP A 89 9.77 30.76 20.09
CA ASP A 89 9.98 29.98 18.87
C ASP A 89 9.02 30.44 17.76
N TYR A 90 7.75 30.68 18.10
CA TYR A 90 6.79 31.24 17.15
C TYR A 90 7.14 32.67 16.72
N GLU A 91 7.59 33.52 17.64
CA GLU A 91 8.06 34.87 17.32
C GLU A 91 9.27 34.81 16.38
N GLU A 92 10.22 33.90 16.59
CA GLU A 92 11.38 33.70 15.70
C GLU A 92 10.97 33.25 14.30
N ILE A 93 10.02 32.32 14.18
CA ILE A 93 9.45 31.89 12.88
C ILE A 93 8.77 33.06 12.18
N LEU A 94 7.97 33.86 12.89
CA LEU A 94 7.31 35.04 12.31
C LEU A 94 8.36 36.06 11.82
N MET A 95 9.41 36.32 12.60
CA MET A 95 10.46 37.26 12.20
C MET A 95 11.29 36.73 11.02
N THR A 96 11.56 35.42 10.95
CA THR A 96 12.47 34.81 9.96
C THR A 96 11.76 34.47 8.64
N GLU A 97 10.57 33.88 8.69
CA GLU A 97 9.87 33.38 7.50
C GLU A 97 8.90 34.41 6.89
N LEU A 98 8.42 35.35 7.70
CA LEU A 98 7.41 36.34 7.28
C LEU A 98 7.94 37.78 7.34
N ASP A 99 9.25 37.96 7.54
CA ASP A 99 9.95 39.26 7.57
C ASP A 99 9.27 40.32 8.45
N PHE A 100 8.67 39.90 9.58
CA PHE A 100 8.19 40.86 10.55
C PHE A 100 9.40 41.56 11.21
N HIS A 101 9.32 42.88 11.38
CA HIS A 101 10.41 43.69 11.96
C HIS A 101 10.19 43.97 13.47
N SER A 102 9.07 43.50 14.02
CA SER A 102 8.67 43.62 15.43
C SER A 102 7.72 42.47 15.78
N VAL A 103 7.58 42.17 17.10
CA VAL A 103 6.60 41.18 17.60
C VAL A 103 5.22 41.50 17.02
N PRO A 104 4.67 40.66 16.12
CA PRO A 104 3.46 41.01 15.40
C PRO A 104 2.26 41.05 16.34
N THR A 105 1.37 42.01 16.12
CA THR A 105 0.06 41.95 16.79
C THR A 105 -0.70 40.74 16.23
N ALA A 106 -1.43 40.00 17.06
CA ALA A 106 -2.18 38.80 16.62
C ALA A 106 -3.07 39.05 15.38
N LEU A 107 -3.58 40.27 15.20
CA LEU A 107 -4.36 40.68 14.03
C LEU A 107 -3.52 40.78 12.76
N GLU A 108 -2.28 41.28 12.83
CA GLU A 108 -1.37 41.45 11.70
C GLU A 108 -0.90 40.09 11.17
N ALA A 109 -0.49 39.20 12.08
CA ALA A 109 -0.18 37.81 11.74
C ALA A 109 -1.38 37.11 11.08
N GLN A 110 -2.59 37.31 11.62
CA GLN A 110 -3.79 36.73 11.04
C GLN A 110 -4.10 37.30 9.64
N GLN A 111 -3.85 38.57 9.38
CA GLN A 111 -4.02 39.17 8.06
C GLN A 111 -3.05 38.58 7.03
N VAL A 112 -1.78 38.44 7.39
CA VAL A 112 -0.75 37.85 6.52
C VAL A 112 -1.05 36.38 6.23
N ILE A 113 -1.43 35.59 7.25
CA ILE A 113 -1.86 34.20 7.06
C ILE A 113 -3.07 34.14 6.12
N ARG A 114 -4.05 35.03 6.28
CA ARG A 114 -5.22 35.08 5.38
C ARG A 114 -4.84 35.47 3.95
N SER A 115 -3.85 36.35 3.74
CA SER A 115 -3.38 36.66 2.39
C SER A 115 -2.64 35.48 1.76
N LEU A 116 -1.79 34.78 2.52
CA LEU A 116 -1.12 33.57 2.05
C LEU A 116 -2.13 32.48 1.69
N GLN A 117 -3.10 32.22 2.56
CA GLN A 117 -4.19 31.26 2.29
C GLN A 117 -5.04 31.65 1.07
N ARG A 118 -5.23 32.94 0.79
CA ARG A 118 -5.89 33.38 -0.46
C ARG A 118 -5.00 33.12 -1.67
N GLY A 119 -3.72 33.46 -1.58
CA GLY A 119 -2.73 33.17 -2.62
C GLY A 119 -2.69 31.68 -2.98
N ASP A 120 -2.63 30.80 -1.98
CA ASP A 120 -2.66 29.35 -2.17
C ASP A 120 -3.94 28.87 -2.85
N ARG A 121 -5.10 29.41 -2.46
CA ARG A 121 -6.38 29.08 -3.11
C ARG A 121 -6.41 29.51 -4.56
N ASP A 122 -5.89 30.70 -4.87
CA ASP A 122 -5.89 31.22 -6.24
C ASP A 122 -4.85 30.50 -7.11
N LEU A 123 -3.69 30.14 -6.55
CA LEU A 123 -2.71 29.29 -7.22
C LEU A 123 -3.29 27.89 -7.49
N ASN A 124 -3.98 27.29 -6.52
CA ASN A 124 -4.64 26.00 -6.71
C ASN A 124 -5.73 26.06 -7.78
N LYS A 125 -6.56 27.12 -7.81
CA LYS A 125 -7.51 27.32 -8.92
C LYS A 125 -6.80 27.42 -10.27
N SER A 126 -5.69 28.14 -10.34
CA SER A 126 -4.90 28.24 -11.58
C SER A 126 -4.36 26.88 -12.01
N ILE A 127 -3.81 26.09 -11.08
CA ILE A 127 -3.37 24.71 -11.32
C ILE A 127 -4.53 23.85 -11.81
N ASP A 128 -5.70 23.93 -11.20
CA ASP A 128 -6.88 23.14 -11.60
C ASP A 128 -7.39 23.53 -12.98
N THR A 129 -7.38 24.83 -13.33
CA THR A 129 -7.70 25.28 -14.70
C THR A 129 -6.69 24.78 -15.73
N LEU A 130 -5.40 24.77 -15.40
CA LEU A 130 -4.34 24.23 -16.26
C LEU A 130 -4.49 22.71 -16.43
N ARG A 131 -4.80 21.97 -15.37
CA ARG A 131 -5.07 20.53 -15.43
C ARG A 131 -6.29 20.21 -16.29
N ALA A 132 -7.37 20.98 -16.16
CA ALA A 132 -8.56 20.82 -16.99
C ALA A 132 -8.26 21.09 -18.47
N SER A 133 -7.48 22.13 -18.77
CA SER A 133 -7.02 22.44 -20.12
C SER A 133 -6.15 21.31 -20.70
N HIS A 134 -5.19 20.80 -19.91
CA HIS A 134 -4.34 19.68 -20.32
C HIS A 134 -5.16 18.43 -20.64
N LYS A 135 -6.13 18.08 -19.77
CA LYS A 135 -7.01 16.93 -19.99
C LYS A 135 -7.83 17.08 -21.28
N SER A 136 -8.39 18.26 -21.54
CA SER A 136 -9.13 18.51 -22.78
C SER A 136 -8.24 18.39 -24.03
N ILE A 137 -7.00 18.89 -23.96
CA ILE A 137 -6.02 18.74 -25.05
C ILE A 137 -5.67 17.27 -25.25
N GLU A 138 -5.45 16.50 -24.19
CA GLU A 138 -5.18 15.05 -24.28
C GLU A 138 -6.35 14.28 -24.89
N GLU A 139 -7.59 14.58 -24.50
CA GLU A 139 -8.79 13.98 -25.07
C GLU A 139 -8.89 14.27 -26.58
N SER A 140 -8.65 15.53 -27.00
CA SER A 140 -8.62 15.90 -28.42
C SER A 140 -7.47 15.24 -29.19
N ARG A 141 -6.30 15.09 -28.56
CA ARG A 141 -5.13 14.40 -29.14
C ARG A 141 -5.41 12.92 -29.34
N ASN A 142 -6.05 12.27 -28.38
CA ASN A 142 -6.42 10.86 -28.46
C ASN A 142 -7.48 10.62 -29.54
N ALA A 143 -8.49 11.50 -29.63
CA ALA A 143 -9.47 11.45 -30.72
C ALA A 143 -8.81 11.58 -32.10
N ASN A 144 -7.93 12.57 -32.27
CA ASN A 144 -7.16 12.76 -33.51
C ASN A 144 -6.25 11.56 -33.82
N PHE A 145 -5.67 10.92 -32.80
CA PHE A 145 -4.82 9.75 -32.97
C PHE A 145 -5.61 8.53 -33.46
N GLU A 146 -6.80 8.29 -32.92
CA GLU A 146 -7.68 7.22 -33.40
C GLU A 146 -8.19 7.50 -34.82
N GLU A 147 -8.56 8.75 -35.14
CA GLU A 147 -8.90 9.14 -36.52
C GLU A 147 -7.73 8.91 -37.48
N PHE A 148 -6.52 9.29 -37.09
CA PHE A 148 -5.32 9.07 -37.88
C PHE A 148 -5.06 7.58 -38.12
N LYS A 149 -5.25 6.73 -37.10
CA LYS A 149 -5.10 5.28 -37.20
C LYS A 149 -6.12 4.67 -38.17
N ILE A 150 -7.38 5.11 -38.11
CA ILE A 150 -8.43 4.69 -39.06
C ILE A 150 -8.10 5.14 -40.48
N LEU A 151 -7.65 6.38 -40.65
CA LEU A 151 -7.30 6.94 -41.95
C LEU A 151 -6.10 6.22 -42.57
N LYS A 152 -5.09 5.88 -41.76
CA LYS A 152 -3.94 5.09 -42.18
C LYS A 152 -4.34 3.69 -42.63
N ALA A 153 -5.22 3.00 -41.89
CA ALA A 153 -5.73 1.69 -42.30
C ALA A 153 -6.55 1.76 -43.59
N LYS A 154 -7.35 2.81 -43.78
CA LYS A 154 -8.08 3.06 -45.04
C LYS A 154 -7.10 3.30 -46.21
N LEU A 155 -6.02 4.05 -45.98
CA LEU A 155 -5.00 4.32 -47.00
C LEU A 155 -4.27 3.04 -47.41
N GLU A 156 -3.84 2.21 -46.44
CA GLU A 156 -3.19 0.91 -46.72
C GLU A 156 -4.10 -0.02 -47.52
N LYS A 157 -5.40 -0.08 -47.17
CA LYS A 157 -6.38 -0.87 -47.94
C LYS A 157 -6.55 -0.34 -49.37
N GLN A 158 -6.58 0.97 -49.56
CA GLN A 158 -6.66 1.57 -50.90
C GLN A 158 -5.39 1.29 -51.70
N GLN A 159 -4.20 1.39 -51.10
CA GLN A 159 -2.93 1.04 -51.75
C GLN A 159 -2.93 -0.43 -52.21
N GLN A 160 -3.29 -1.37 -51.35
CA GLN A 160 -3.41 -2.80 -51.72
C GLN A 160 -4.40 -3.02 -52.87
N ASN A 161 -5.54 -2.31 -52.86
CA ASN A 161 -6.53 -2.41 -53.91
C ASN A 161 -6.01 -1.82 -55.25
N THR A 162 -5.27 -0.71 -55.21
CA THR A 162 -4.64 -0.14 -56.40
C THR A 162 -3.57 -1.07 -56.97
N GLU A 163 -2.75 -1.72 -56.14
CA GLU A 163 -1.78 -2.72 -56.58
C GLU A 163 -2.46 -3.96 -57.18
N HIS A 164 -3.54 -4.44 -56.56
CA HIS A 164 -4.33 -5.55 -57.07
C HIS A 164 -4.93 -5.22 -58.44
N ASN A 165 -5.55 -4.05 -58.57
CA ASN A 165 -6.13 -3.57 -59.83
C ASN A 165 -5.05 -3.37 -60.90
N ALA A 166 -3.90 -2.81 -60.56
CA ALA A 166 -2.77 -2.66 -61.49
C ALA A 166 -2.28 -4.02 -62.00
N ASN A 167 -2.19 -5.02 -61.11
CA ASN A 167 -1.82 -6.39 -61.48
C ASN A 167 -2.88 -7.07 -62.35
N LEU A 168 -4.17 -6.85 -62.06
CA LEU A 168 -5.27 -7.34 -62.86
C LEU A 168 -5.26 -6.73 -64.27
N ILE A 169 -5.07 -5.41 -64.37
CA ILE A 169 -4.95 -4.69 -65.65
C ILE A 169 -3.78 -5.27 -66.46
N LYS A 170 -2.60 -5.46 -65.86
CA LYS A 170 -1.45 -6.09 -66.53
C LYS A 170 -1.77 -7.50 -67.05
N ARG A 171 -2.50 -8.32 -66.27
CA ARG A 171 -2.93 -9.66 -66.70
C ARG A 171 -3.93 -9.60 -67.86
N LEU A 172 -4.91 -8.70 -67.78
CA LEU A 172 -5.91 -8.52 -68.83
C LEU A 172 -5.27 -7.99 -70.12
N GLN A 173 -4.34 -7.04 -70.03
CA GLN A 173 -3.56 -6.55 -71.18
C GLN A 173 -2.77 -7.68 -71.85
N ARG A 174 -2.10 -8.55 -71.08
CA ARG A 174 -1.40 -9.73 -71.63
C ARG A 174 -2.35 -10.69 -72.33
N LYS A 175 -3.51 -11.01 -71.72
CA LYS A 175 -4.53 -11.86 -72.35
C LYS A 175 -5.07 -11.25 -73.63
N LEU A 176 -5.39 -9.96 -73.61
CA LEU A 176 -5.89 -9.24 -74.78
C LEU A 176 -4.85 -9.22 -75.91
N MET A 177 -3.56 -9.09 -75.58
CA MET A 177 -2.48 -9.16 -76.56
C MET A 177 -2.33 -10.57 -77.15
N LEU A 178 -2.46 -11.64 -76.35
CA LEU A 178 -2.45 -13.02 -76.86
C LEU A 178 -3.64 -13.30 -77.77
N ILE A 179 -4.86 -12.94 -77.35
CA ILE A 179 -6.08 -13.08 -78.16
C ILE A 179 -5.98 -12.25 -79.45
N THR A 180 -5.40 -11.05 -79.37
CA THR A 180 -5.13 -10.22 -80.56
C THR A 180 -4.19 -10.93 -81.52
N LYS A 181 -3.08 -11.50 -81.04
CA LYS A 181 -2.15 -12.28 -81.85
C LYS A 181 -2.80 -13.53 -82.45
N GLU A 182 -3.62 -14.25 -81.70
CA GLU A 182 -4.36 -15.42 -82.17
C GLU A 182 -5.40 -15.05 -83.23
N ARG A 183 -6.17 -13.97 -83.01
CA ARG A 183 -7.09 -13.43 -84.01
C ARG A 183 -6.35 -13.07 -85.30
N ASP A 184 -5.23 -12.37 -85.19
CA ASP A 184 -4.49 -11.88 -86.34
C ASP A 184 -3.78 -13.04 -87.09
N SER A 185 -3.32 -14.08 -86.38
CA SER A 185 -2.79 -15.29 -87.01
C SER A 185 -3.89 -16.07 -87.73
N LEU A 186 -5.07 -16.24 -87.12
CA LEU A 186 -6.22 -16.89 -87.74
C LEU A 186 -6.70 -16.12 -88.98
N LYS A 187 -6.78 -14.78 -88.91
CA LYS A 187 -7.03 -13.93 -90.09
C LYS A 187 -5.95 -14.10 -91.16
N GLY A 188 -4.68 -14.20 -90.77
CA GLY A 188 -3.57 -14.45 -91.68
C GLY A 188 -3.67 -15.80 -92.39
N VAL A 189 -4.11 -16.85 -91.68
CA VAL A 189 -4.37 -18.18 -92.24
C VAL A 189 -5.61 -18.18 -93.15
N LEU A 190 -6.68 -17.47 -92.76
CA LEU A 190 -7.88 -17.37 -93.59
C LEU A 190 -7.58 -16.65 -94.92
N THR A 191 -6.86 -15.54 -94.86
CA THR A 191 -6.43 -14.79 -96.05
C THR A 191 -5.44 -15.59 -96.90
N SER A 192 -4.58 -16.44 -96.32
CA SER A 192 -3.74 -17.33 -97.13
C SER A 192 -4.55 -18.39 -97.85
N TYR A 193 -5.53 -19.03 -97.19
CA TYR A 193 -6.43 -19.99 -97.84
C TYR A 193 -7.28 -19.33 -98.93
N GLU A 194 -7.80 -18.13 -98.70
CA GLU A 194 -8.51 -17.36 -99.73
C GLU A 194 -7.60 -17.07 -100.94
N SER A 195 -6.33 -16.71 -100.71
CA SER A 195 -5.36 -16.45 -101.77
C SER A 195 -4.91 -17.72 -102.52
N GLU A 196 -4.79 -18.86 -101.84
CA GLU A 196 -4.41 -20.15 -102.45
C GLU A 196 -5.54 -20.75 -103.28
N VAL A 197 -6.80 -20.54 -102.89
CA VAL A 197 -7.98 -20.96 -103.66
C VAL A 197 -8.18 -20.10 -104.91
N THR A 198 -7.63 -18.88 -104.93
CA THR A 198 -7.84 -17.92 -106.02
C THR A 198 -6.63 -17.72 -106.96
N ILE A 199 -5.40 -18.13 -106.61
CA ILE A 199 -4.18 -17.75 -107.35
C ILE A 199 -3.12 -18.87 -107.47
N ASN A 200 -2.42 -18.92 -108.62
CA ASN A 200 -1.33 -19.86 -108.98
C ASN A 200 -0.08 -19.80 -108.06
N HIS A 201 0.57 -20.95 -107.86
CA HIS A 201 1.66 -21.23 -106.90
C HIS A 201 2.91 -20.30 -106.97
N SER A 202 3.15 -19.58 -108.07
CA SER A 202 4.31 -18.67 -108.21
C SER A 202 4.15 -17.34 -107.47
N GLN A 203 2.91 -16.85 -107.31
CA GLN A 203 2.63 -15.56 -106.67
C GLN A 203 2.68 -15.64 -105.12
N VAL A 204 2.36 -16.81 -104.56
CA VAL A 204 2.43 -17.07 -103.10
C VAL A 204 3.85 -16.94 -102.54
N SER A 205 4.88 -17.31 -103.32
CA SER A 205 6.28 -17.15 -102.91
C SER A 205 6.71 -15.69 -102.86
N GLN A 206 6.22 -14.84 -103.78
CA GLN A 206 6.50 -13.41 -103.76
C GLN A 206 5.76 -12.70 -102.61
N ASP A 207 4.50 -13.06 -102.35
CA ASP A 207 3.74 -12.49 -101.23
C ASP A 207 4.30 -12.90 -99.85
N ARG A 208 4.87 -14.12 -99.74
CA ARG A 208 5.57 -14.56 -98.53
C ARG A 208 6.83 -13.72 -98.29
N ILE A 209 7.59 -13.41 -99.35
CA ILE A 209 8.77 -12.56 -99.27
C ILE A 209 8.37 -11.13 -98.88
N MET A 210 7.33 -10.56 -99.49
CA MET A 210 6.84 -9.22 -99.11
C MET A 210 6.32 -9.15 -97.67
N LYS A 211 5.66 -10.20 -97.17
CA LYS A 211 5.25 -10.27 -95.75
C LYS A 211 6.44 -10.36 -94.79
N LEU A 212 7.50 -11.08 -95.16
CA LEU A 212 8.74 -11.15 -94.37
C LEU A 212 9.50 -9.82 -94.38
N GLU A 213 9.52 -9.12 -95.51
CA GLU A 213 10.10 -7.78 -95.64
C GLU A 213 9.30 -6.75 -94.83
N SER A 214 7.97 -6.83 -94.83
CA SER A 214 7.09 -5.99 -94.00
C SER A 214 7.29 -6.26 -92.50
N GLN A 215 7.44 -7.52 -92.09
CA GLN A 215 7.73 -7.87 -90.70
C GLN A 215 9.12 -7.38 -90.27
N LEU A 216 10.13 -7.47 -91.14
CA LEU A 216 11.46 -6.90 -90.89
C LEU A 216 11.43 -5.37 -90.79
N ALA A 217 10.61 -4.70 -91.60
CA ALA A 217 10.42 -3.26 -91.50
C ALA A 217 9.77 -2.87 -90.16
N ALA A 218 8.72 -3.57 -89.75
CA ALA A 218 8.05 -3.34 -88.46
C ALA A 218 8.99 -3.62 -87.26
N TYR A 219 9.84 -4.65 -87.32
CA TYR A 219 10.84 -4.89 -86.27
C TYR A 219 11.92 -3.82 -86.22
N LYS A 220 12.34 -3.27 -87.36
CA LYS A 220 13.29 -2.14 -87.39
C LYS A 220 12.69 -0.87 -86.79
N GLU A 221 11.40 -0.61 -87.05
CA GLU A 221 10.70 0.55 -86.51
C GLU A 221 10.48 0.45 -84.99
N GLU A 222 10.16 -0.75 -84.47
CA GLU A 222 10.04 -0.97 -83.02
C GLU A 222 11.41 -0.88 -82.31
N ILE A 223 12.50 -1.34 -82.95
CA ILE A 223 13.87 -1.14 -82.44
C ILE A 223 14.19 0.36 -82.38
N HIS A 224 13.88 1.12 -83.44
CA HIS A 224 14.10 2.56 -83.47
C HIS A 224 13.30 3.28 -82.37
N ARG A 225 12.04 2.87 -82.13
CA ARG A 225 11.22 3.45 -81.05
C ARG A 225 11.77 3.12 -79.66
N LEU A 226 12.25 1.90 -79.44
CA LEU A 226 12.90 1.50 -78.20
C LEU A 226 14.25 2.20 -78.00
N GLU A 227 15.00 2.47 -79.06
CA GLU A 227 16.22 3.28 -79.02
C GLU A 227 15.93 4.76 -78.68
N GLU A 228 14.85 5.35 -79.21
CA GLU A 228 14.38 6.70 -78.83
C GLU A 228 13.86 6.77 -77.38
N GLU A 229 13.13 5.75 -76.91
CA GLU A 229 12.72 5.63 -75.50
C GLU A 229 13.94 5.46 -74.56
N LEU A 230 14.99 4.74 -75.00
CA LEU A 230 16.25 4.62 -74.26
C LEU A 230 17.05 5.92 -74.26
N GLU A 231 17.14 6.62 -75.39
CA GLU A 231 17.80 7.92 -75.51
C GLU A 231 17.10 9.00 -74.69
N SER A 232 15.77 9.02 -74.66
CA SER A 232 14.99 9.96 -73.85
C SER A 232 15.11 9.64 -72.36
N ALA A 233 15.15 8.35 -71.98
CA ALA A 233 15.47 7.94 -70.61
C ALA A 233 16.91 8.34 -70.21
N LEU A 234 17.90 8.17 -71.09
CA LEU A 234 19.28 8.62 -70.86
C LEU A 234 19.41 10.15 -70.77
N LYS A 235 18.71 10.90 -71.62
CA LYS A 235 18.66 12.38 -71.56
C LYS A 235 17.99 12.86 -70.26
N SER A 236 16.94 12.19 -69.78
CA SER A 236 16.29 12.51 -68.50
C SER A 236 17.16 12.23 -67.26
N VAL A 237 18.13 11.31 -67.36
CA VAL A 237 19.09 11.02 -66.28
C VAL A 237 20.31 11.95 -66.31
N VAL A 238 20.65 12.52 -67.48
CA VAL A 238 21.82 13.41 -67.65
C VAL A 238 21.47 14.91 -67.53
N GLU A 239 20.21 15.31 -67.78
CA GLU A 239 19.77 16.71 -67.66
C GLU A 239 19.41 17.15 -66.22
N GLY A 240 19.65 16.29 -65.21
CA GLY A 240 19.57 16.67 -63.79
C GLY A 240 20.72 17.55 -63.29
N THR A 241 21.75 17.80 -64.10
CA THR A 241 22.92 18.60 -63.71
C THR A 241 23.46 19.47 -64.86
N SER A 242 22.77 20.56 -65.21
CA SER A 242 23.39 21.85 -65.61
C SER A 242 22.31 22.89 -65.98
N PRO A 243 22.57 24.20 -65.73
CA PRO A 243 21.52 25.21 -65.69
C PRO A 243 21.06 25.64 -67.08
N ALA A 244 19.75 25.65 -67.28
CA ALA A 244 19.10 26.23 -68.44
C ALA A 244 19.45 27.73 -68.56
N LYS A 245 20.01 28.12 -69.70
CA LYS A 245 20.07 29.52 -70.15
C LYS A 245 18.64 30.01 -70.42
N ILE A 246 18.18 30.99 -69.66
CA ILE A 246 16.94 31.72 -69.94
C ILE A 246 17.30 32.98 -70.76
N PRO A 247 16.65 33.23 -71.91
CA PRO A 247 16.83 34.45 -72.68
C PRO A 247 16.11 35.62 -71.99
N HIS A 248 16.79 36.76 -71.90
CA HIS A 248 16.26 38.01 -71.34
C HIS A 248 14.87 38.38 -71.85
N LYS A 249 13.95 38.72 -70.92
CA LYS A 249 12.85 39.67 -71.10
C LYS A 249 12.43 40.24 -69.72
N ASP A 250 12.24 41.55 -69.70
CA ASP A 250 11.62 42.41 -68.67
C ASP A 250 12.36 42.71 -67.33
N PRO A 251 12.58 44.00 -66.98
CA PRO A 251 13.27 44.41 -65.74
C PRO A 251 12.49 44.10 -64.45
N ALA A 252 11.21 43.75 -64.54
CA ALA A 252 10.39 43.35 -63.40
C ALA A 252 10.64 41.89 -62.95
N ASP A 253 11.15 41.04 -63.84
CA ASP A 253 11.51 39.66 -63.48
C ASP A 253 12.98 39.55 -63.05
N ALA A 254 13.83 40.52 -63.40
CA ALA A 254 15.20 40.62 -62.86
C ALA A 254 15.23 40.82 -61.34
N ASP A 255 14.28 41.57 -60.77
CA ASP A 255 14.20 41.77 -59.33
C ASP A 255 13.66 40.54 -58.58
N LYS A 256 12.70 39.81 -59.19
CA LYS A 256 12.25 38.51 -58.65
C LYS A 256 13.33 37.44 -58.76
N ILE A 257 14.11 37.44 -59.85
CA ILE A 257 15.26 36.54 -60.01
C ILE A 257 16.31 36.84 -58.93
N LYS A 258 16.62 38.11 -58.66
CA LYS A 258 17.52 38.48 -57.54
C LYS A 258 16.96 38.07 -56.17
N GLU A 259 15.66 38.20 -55.95
CA GLU A 259 15.02 37.76 -54.70
C GLU A 259 15.07 36.23 -54.57
N LEU A 260 14.85 35.49 -55.66
CA LEU A 260 14.99 34.04 -55.71
C LEU A 260 16.45 33.60 -55.55
N GLU A 261 17.41 34.29 -56.16
CA GLU A 261 18.85 34.05 -55.98
C GLU A 261 19.27 34.29 -54.54
N LYS A 262 18.77 35.35 -53.91
CA LYS A 262 18.99 35.61 -52.48
C LYS A 262 18.37 34.50 -51.61
N LYS A 263 17.17 34.02 -51.94
CA LYS A 263 16.51 32.94 -51.21
C LYS A 263 17.21 31.60 -51.41
N VAL A 264 17.75 31.33 -52.59
CA VAL A 264 18.59 30.17 -52.87
C VAL A 264 19.88 30.24 -52.06
N LEU A 265 20.51 31.42 -51.96
CA LEU A 265 21.69 31.62 -51.13
C LEU A 265 21.36 31.43 -49.64
N GLU A 266 20.25 31.99 -49.15
CA GLU A 266 19.77 31.80 -47.78
C GLU A 266 19.49 30.33 -47.48
N LEU A 267 18.85 29.60 -48.41
CA LEU A 267 18.60 28.17 -48.28
C LEU A 267 19.90 27.35 -48.33
N GLN A 268 20.89 27.75 -49.13
CA GLN A 268 22.21 27.11 -49.17
C GLN A 268 22.94 27.30 -47.84
N VAL A 269 22.93 28.50 -47.26
CA VAL A 269 23.51 28.78 -45.95
C VAL A 269 22.77 28.01 -44.85
N GLN A 270 21.44 27.90 -44.93
CA GLN A 270 20.65 27.09 -43.99
C GLN A 270 21.02 25.61 -44.12
N MET A 271 21.11 25.07 -45.33
CA MET A 271 21.52 23.68 -45.58
C MET A 271 22.92 23.41 -45.04
N GLU A 272 23.86 24.33 -45.24
CA GLU A 272 25.22 24.21 -44.70
C GLU A 272 25.22 24.26 -43.16
N SER A 273 24.44 25.17 -42.56
CA SER A 273 24.31 25.25 -41.10
C SER A 273 23.67 23.99 -40.49
N LEU A 274 22.63 23.45 -41.12
CA LEU A 274 21.96 22.21 -40.74
C LEU A 274 22.88 21.01 -40.90
N ASN A 275 23.70 20.98 -41.96
CA ASN A 275 24.67 19.92 -42.17
C ASN A 275 25.78 19.94 -41.11
N ASN A 276 26.29 21.12 -40.76
CA ASN A 276 27.26 21.27 -39.68
C ASN A 276 26.67 20.89 -38.32
N GLU A 277 25.41 21.27 -38.05
CA GLU A 277 24.72 20.86 -36.82
C GLU A 277 24.54 19.34 -36.77
N LYS A 278 24.14 18.73 -37.89
CA LYS A 278 24.02 17.27 -38.02
C LYS A 278 25.35 16.57 -37.76
N GLU A 279 26.46 17.03 -38.34
CA GLU A 279 27.79 16.45 -38.13
C GLU A 279 28.22 16.53 -36.66
N VAL A 280 27.97 17.68 -36.00
CA VAL A 280 28.23 17.83 -34.56
C VAL A 280 27.36 16.89 -33.72
N LEU A 281 26.10 16.71 -34.10
CA LEU A 281 25.18 15.78 -33.43
C LEU A 281 25.59 14.32 -33.63
N GLU A 282 26.03 13.94 -34.83
CA GLU A 282 26.57 12.63 -35.15
C GLU A 282 27.82 12.33 -34.33
N LEU A 283 28.79 13.26 -34.30
CA LEU A 283 29.98 13.15 -33.45
C LEU A 283 29.64 13.02 -31.96
N ARG A 284 28.64 13.78 -31.48
CA ARG A 284 28.17 13.66 -30.09
C ARG A 284 27.53 12.30 -29.83
N LEU A 285 26.70 11.80 -30.73
CA LEU A 285 26.08 10.48 -30.62
C LEU A 285 27.14 9.37 -30.62
N GLU A 286 28.12 9.43 -31.51
CA GLU A 286 29.25 8.49 -31.52
C GLU A 286 30.04 8.55 -30.21
N SER A 287 30.36 9.75 -29.72
CA SER A 287 31.08 9.91 -28.45
C SER A 287 30.31 9.34 -27.25
N ARG A 288 28.98 9.36 -27.31
CA ARG A 288 28.09 8.80 -26.27
C ARG A 288 27.96 7.29 -26.42
N ALA A 289 27.82 6.78 -27.64
CA ALA A 289 27.83 5.35 -27.93
C ALA A 289 29.13 4.69 -27.46
N LEU A 290 30.29 5.34 -27.66
CA LEU A 290 31.59 4.89 -27.14
C LEU A 290 31.64 4.84 -25.59
N LYS A 291 30.84 5.67 -24.91
CA LYS A 291 30.69 5.66 -23.45
C LYS A 291 29.62 4.67 -22.96
N GLY A 292 28.98 3.94 -23.87
CA GLY A 292 27.95 2.95 -23.57
C GLY A 292 26.53 3.52 -23.51
N ASP A 293 26.28 4.70 -24.07
CA ASP A 293 24.92 5.23 -24.26
C ASP A 293 24.19 4.39 -25.31
N TYR A 294 22.89 4.14 -25.10
CA TYR A 294 22.11 3.22 -25.91
C TYR A 294 20.68 3.72 -26.11
N ASP A 295 20.07 3.35 -27.24
CA ASP A 295 18.68 3.69 -27.54
C ASP A 295 17.74 2.68 -26.84
N PRO A 296 16.90 3.12 -25.87
CA PRO A 296 16.04 2.24 -25.11
C PRO A 296 14.92 1.60 -25.95
N THR A 297 14.64 2.12 -27.14
CA THR A 297 13.63 1.54 -28.05
C THR A 297 14.17 0.34 -28.83
N LYS A 298 15.48 0.28 -29.05
CA LYS A 298 16.15 -0.77 -29.83
C LYS A 298 16.90 -1.77 -28.96
N THR A 299 17.45 -1.33 -27.84
CA THR A 299 18.35 -2.12 -27.02
C THR A 299 17.88 -2.13 -25.57
N LYS A 300 17.58 -3.33 -25.05
CA LYS A 300 17.31 -3.55 -23.63
C LYS A 300 18.55 -4.13 -22.96
N ILE A 301 19.10 -3.45 -21.98
CA ILE A 301 20.22 -3.96 -21.18
C ILE A 301 19.68 -4.88 -20.08
N LEU A 302 20.25 -6.08 -19.99
CA LEU A 302 19.95 -7.06 -18.97
C LEU A 302 21.23 -7.39 -18.19
N HIS A 303 21.11 -7.58 -16.88
CA HIS A 303 22.16 -8.14 -16.04
C HIS A 303 21.52 -9.09 -15.03
N PHE A 304 22.30 -10.01 -14.47
CA PHE A 304 21.83 -10.85 -13.38
C PHE A 304 21.53 -9.99 -12.15
N GLU A 305 20.42 -10.27 -11.46
CA GLU A 305 20.10 -9.65 -10.18
C GLU A 305 21.21 -9.94 -9.16
N ASN A 306 21.68 -11.20 -9.12
CA ASN A 306 22.80 -11.65 -8.29
C ASN A 306 24.16 -11.42 -8.96
N ASN A 307 24.50 -10.16 -9.23
CA ASN A 307 25.81 -9.75 -9.75
C ASN A 307 26.85 -9.64 -8.62
N PRO A 308 28.13 -10.02 -8.84
CA PRO A 308 29.25 -9.65 -7.98
C PRO A 308 29.23 -8.20 -7.45
N LEU A 309 28.80 -7.21 -8.25
CA LEU A 309 28.66 -5.82 -7.80
C LEU A 309 27.55 -5.66 -6.75
N ALA A 310 26.41 -6.34 -6.92
CA ALA A 310 25.32 -6.31 -5.95
C ALA A 310 25.77 -6.93 -4.62
N LYS A 311 26.45 -8.09 -4.68
CA LYS A 311 27.05 -8.72 -3.48
C LYS A 311 28.08 -7.84 -2.79
N ALA A 312 28.92 -7.13 -3.57
CA ALA A 312 29.89 -6.19 -3.00
C ALA A 312 29.22 -4.98 -2.33
N ARG A 313 28.09 -4.50 -2.87
CA ARG A 313 27.28 -3.44 -2.24
C ARG A 313 26.64 -3.93 -0.95
N GLU A 314 26.00 -5.09 -0.97
CA GLU A 314 25.38 -5.72 0.20
C GLU A 314 26.40 -5.96 1.31
N ASN A 315 27.58 -6.52 0.98
CA ASN A 315 28.65 -6.71 1.95
C ASN A 315 29.14 -5.38 2.54
N ARG A 316 29.28 -4.34 1.71
CA ARG A 316 29.67 -3.00 2.18
C ARG A 316 28.60 -2.37 3.07
N GLU A 317 27.33 -2.56 2.74
CA GLU A 317 26.21 -2.07 3.54
C GLU A 317 26.16 -2.78 4.90
N ASN A 318 26.29 -4.10 4.92
CA ASN A 318 26.42 -4.90 6.14
C ASN A 318 27.63 -4.48 6.98
N GLU A 319 28.78 -4.21 6.35
CA GLU A 319 29.97 -3.73 7.05
C GLU A 319 29.75 -2.33 7.65
N ILE A 320 29.09 -1.42 6.93
CA ILE A 320 28.73 -0.09 7.44
C ILE A 320 27.74 -0.20 8.60
N GLU A 321 26.73 -1.05 8.51
CA GLU A 321 25.79 -1.29 9.60
C GLU A 321 26.48 -1.88 10.82
N HIS A 322 27.35 -2.88 10.62
CA HIS A 322 28.15 -3.46 11.69
C HIS A 322 29.00 -2.38 12.38
N LEU A 323 29.74 -1.59 11.61
CA LEU A 323 30.57 -0.50 12.14
C LEU A 323 29.74 0.59 12.83
N ARG A 324 28.53 0.89 12.37
CA ARG A 324 27.62 1.83 13.04
C ARG A 324 27.16 1.29 14.38
N THR A 325 26.69 0.04 14.44
CA THR A 325 26.26 -0.57 15.70
C THR A 325 27.42 -0.72 16.69
N GLU A 326 28.64 -0.99 16.22
CA GLU A 326 29.84 -1.01 17.07
C GLU A 326 30.19 0.39 17.58
N ASN A 327 30.14 1.41 16.73
CA ASN A 327 30.36 2.79 17.16
C ASN A 327 29.31 3.24 18.18
N GLU A 328 28.04 2.89 18.00
CA GLU A 328 26.98 3.18 18.96
C GLU A 328 27.23 2.48 20.30
N LYS A 329 27.55 1.17 20.28
CA LYS A 329 27.94 0.42 21.48
C LYS A 329 29.15 1.03 22.18
N LEU A 330 30.15 1.48 21.42
CA LEU A 330 31.35 2.12 21.96
C LEU A 330 31.04 3.50 22.54
N MET A 331 30.23 4.31 21.87
CA MET A 331 29.78 5.62 22.38
C MET A 331 28.96 5.47 23.67
N GLU A 332 28.03 4.52 23.72
CA GLU A 332 27.29 4.24 24.95
C GLU A 332 28.18 3.73 26.07
N ARG A 333 29.15 2.88 25.74
CA ARG A 333 30.15 2.40 26.68
C ARG A 333 30.98 3.55 27.25
N ILE A 334 31.43 4.48 26.41
CA ILE A 334 32.15 5.68 26.84
C ILE A 334 31.25 6.55 27.73
N ARG A 335 30.00 6.79 27.33
CA ARG A 335 29.04 7.58 28.11
C ARG A 335 28.79 7.00 29.50
N LEU A 336 28.67 5.66 29.61
CA LEU A 336 28.52 4.98 30.89
C LEU A 336 29.79 5.07 31.75
N LEU A 337 30.97 4.95 31.13
CA LEU A 337 32.26 5.15 31.81
C LEU A 337 32.44 6.59 32.32
N GLU A 338 32.08 7.59 31.52
CA GLU A 338 32.10 9.01 31.90
C GLU A 338 31.13 9.32 33.05
N SER A 339 30.02 8.60 33.14
CA SER A 339 29.06 8.72 34.24
C SER A 339 29.50 8.05 35.56
N GLY A 340 30.67 7.39 35.59
CA GLY A 340 31.28 6.82 36.80
C GLY A 340 30.76 5.44 37.22
N ASP A 341 29.89 4.81 36.43
CA ASP A 341 29.32 3.48 36.70
C ASP A 341 30.25 2.35 36.20
N ASN A 342 31.22 1.96 37.03
CA ASN A 342 32.25 0.97 36.66
C ASN A 342 31.85 -0.50 36.89
N PHE A 343 30.58 -0.81 37.18
CA PHE A 343 30.13 -2.19 37.45
C PHE A 343 29.18 -2.69 36.35
N ASN A 344 29.58 -3.77 35.67
CA ASN A 344 28.80 -4.53 34.66
C ASN A 344 28.43 -3.79 33.37
N LEU A 345 29.42 -3.11 32.79
CA LEU A 345 29.31 -2.34 31.55
C LEU A 345 28.92 -3.17 30.31
N THR A 346 29.46 -4.39 30.15
CA THR A 346 29.19 -5.22 28.96
C THR A 346 27.76 -5.78 28.91
N GLN A 347 27.14 -6.03 30.07
CA GLN A 347 25.80 -6.64 30.14
C GLN A 347 24.67 -5.60 30.01
N ARG A 348 24.88 -4.36 30.49
CA ARG A 348 23.91 -3.25 30.32
C ARG A 348 23.93 -2.64 28.91
N VAL A 349 25.07 -2.64 28.22
CA VAL A 349 25.15 -2.14 26.83
C VAL A 349 24.39 -3.06 25.86
N GLY A 350 24.47 -4.38 26.04
CA GLY A 350 23.67 -5.33 25.22
C GLY A 350 22.15 -5.19 25.42
N ALA A 351 21.71 -4.80 26.62
CA ALA A 351 20.31 -4.61 26.95
C ALA A 351 19.75 -3.22 26.58
N LYS A 352 20.61 -2.20 26.41
CA LYS A 352 20.19 -0.85 26.01
C LYS A 352 20.26 -0.62 24.50
N VAL A 353 21.22 -1.20 23.78
CA VAL A 353 21.32 -1.02 22.32
C VAL A 353 20.21 -1.77 21.55
N THR A 354 19.61 -2.80 22.15
CA THR A 354 18.42 -3.46 21.59
C THR A 354 17.12 -2.71 21.88
N GLY A 355 17.17 -1.70 22.76
CA GLY A 355 16.06 -0.83 23.13
C GLY A 355 16.40 0.63 22.88
N GLU A 356 16.10 1.08 21.66
CA GLU A 356 15.84 2.49 21.31
C GLU A 356 17.04 3.41 21.04
N GLY A 357 17.32 3.61 19.74
CA GLY A 357 18.05 4.77 19.21
C GLY A 357 17.18 5.58 18.24
N ALA A 358 16.72 6.76 18.65
CA ALA A 358 16.35 7.92 17.82
C ALA A 358 15.32 7.80 16.66
N SER A 359 14.50 6.74 16.62
CA SER A 359 13.15 6.74 15.97
C SER A 359 12.02 6.51 16.99
N SER A 360 12.38 6.60 18.28
CA SER A 360 11.66 5.99 19.41
C SER A 360 10.28 6.60 19.69
N GLN A 361 10.04 7.91 19.59
CA GLN A 361 8.69 8.44 19.91
C GLN A 361 7.62 7.99 18.92
N GLU A 362 7.86 8.12 17.62
CA GLU A 362 6.88 7.71 16.61
C GLU A 362 6.74 6.18 16.56
N VAL A 363 7.84 5.44 16.76
CA VAL A 363 7.81 3.97 16.83
C VAL A 363 7.13 3.48 18.10
N LEU A 364 7.33 4.13 19.26
CA LEU A 364 6.63 3.81 20.50
C LEU A 364 5.15 4.17 20.41
N GLU A 365 4.79 5.32 19.84
CA GLU A 365 3.40 5.71 19.60
C GLU A 365 2.73 4.74 18.61
N LEU A 366 3.43 4.31 17.56
CA LEU A 366 2.93 3.29 16.64
C LEU A 366 2.84 1.91 17.30
N GLN A 367 3.78 1.52 18.16
CA GLN A 367 3.73 0.27 18.92
C GLN A 367 2.60 0.29 19.94
N GLU A 368 2.36 1.41 20.63
CA GLU A 368 1.22 1.59 21.53
C GLU A 368 -0.10 1.57 20.75
N LYS A 369 -0.12 2.16 19.56
CA LYS A 369 -1.27 2.09 18.65
C LYS A 369 -1.51 0.68 18.13
N ILE A 370 -0.48 -0.08 17.79
CA ILE A 370 -0.58 -1.47 17.37
C ILE A 370 -1.06 -2.32 18.55
N SER A 371 -0.46 -2.19 19.72
CA SER A 371 -0.86 -2.91 20.94
C SER A 371 -2.31 -2.59 21.35
N SER A 372 -2.73 -1.32 21.26
CA SER A 372 -4.11 -0.94 21.52
C SER A 372 -5.08 -1.45 20.45
N MET A 373 -4.68 -1.51 19.18
CA MET A 373 -5.48 -2.12 18.11
C MET A 373 -5.56 -3.65 18.25
N GLU A 374 -4.48 -4.32 18.64
CA GLU A 374 -4.44 -5.76 18.92
C GLU A 374 -5.34 -6.09 20.11
N THR A 375 -5.24 -5.32 21.20
CA THR A 375 -6.12 -5.46 22.37
C THR A 375 -7.59 -5.22 21.97
N ARG A 376 -7.85 -4.23 21.11
CA ARG A 376 -9.21 -3.96 20.61
C ARG A 376 -9.71 -5.12 19.74
N ASN A 377 -8.88 -5.68 18.87
CA ASN A 377 -9.22 -6.82 18.03
C ASN A 377 -9.45 -8.08 18.86
N GLN A 378 -8.64 -8.30 19.91
CA GLN A 378 -8.83 -9.39 20.84
C GLN A 378 -10.17 -9.28 21.57
N ARG A 379 -10.49 -8.09 22.12
CA ARG A 379 -11.80 -7.83 22.73
C ARG A 379 -12.95 -8.00 21.74
N LEU A 380 -12.76 -7.59 20.48
CA LEU A 380 -13.77 -7.78 19.43
C LEU A 380 -13.98 -9.26 19.11
N MET A 381 -12.89 -10.05 19.03
CA MET A 381 -12.96 -11.50 18.83
C MET A 381 -13.61 -12.20 20.02
N GLU A 382 -13.30 -11.80 21.25
CA GLU A 382 -13.95 -12.31 22.47
C GLU A 382 -15.45 -11.98 22.50
N ALA A 383 -15.81 -10.73 22.17
CA ALA A 383 -17.21 -10.32 22.06
C ALA A 383 -17.94 -11.09 20.95
N PHE A 384 -17.29 -11.32 19.80
CA PHE A 384 -17.85 -12.11 18.71
C PHE A 384 -18.02 -13.58 19.09
N LYS A 385 -17.03 -14.19 19.77
CA LYS A 385 -17.12 -15.57 20.28
C LYS A 385 -18.27 -15.71 21.29
N SER A 386 -18.39 -14.76 22.22
CA SER A 386 -19.46 -14.72 23.21
C SER A 386 -20.83 -14.58 22.55
N LYS A 387 -21.00 -13.60 21.63
CA LYS A 387 -22.27 -13.41 20.91
C LYS A 387 -22.61 -14.58 19.98
N SER A 388 -21.62 -15.19 19.35
CA SER A 388 -21.81 -16.40 18.53
C SER A 388 -22.20 -17.61 19.36
N LYS A 389 -21.66 -17.75 20.59
CA LYS A 389 -22.09 -18.78 21.55
C LYS A 389 -23.54 -18.56 21.98
N GLU A 390 -23.90 -17.32 22.35
CA GLU A 390 -25.27 -16.95 22.72
C GLU A 390 -26.26 -17.22 21.57
N MET A 391 -25.89 -16.86 20.33
CA MET A 391 -26.71 -17.14 19.15
C MET A 391 -26.87 -18.64 18.91
N ARG A 392 -25.79 -19.43 18.98
CA ARG A 392 -25.84 -20.89 18.82
C ARG A 392 -26.70 -21.54 19.90
N GLU A 393 -26.62 -21.05 21.14
CA GLU A 393 -27.45 -21.54 22.24
C GLU A 393 -28.93 -21.19 22.05
N ALA A 394 -29.24 -19.97 21.59
CA ALA A 394 -30.60 -19.58 21.24
C ALA A 394 -31.17 -20.44 20.10
N VAL A 395 -30.39 -20.71 19.05
CA VAL A 395 -30.79 -21.61 17.95
C VAL A 395 -31.03 -23.01 18.49
N TYR A 396 -30.12 -23.55 19.31
CA TYR A 396 -30.26 -24.88 19.90
C TYR A 396 -31.53 -25.02 20.74
N ARG A 397 -31.85 -24.03 21.57
CA ARG A 397 -33.08 -24.04 22.40
C ARG A 397 -34.36 -23.90 21.58
N LEU A 398 -34.33 -23.16 20.47
CA LEU A 398 -35.51 -22.89 19.64
C LEU A 398 -35.81 -24.01 18.64
N THR A 399 -34.77 -24.54 17.99
CA THR A 399 -34.93 -25.52 16.90
C THR A 399 -34.64 -26.95 17.33
N GLY A 400 -33.99 -27.14 18.49
CA GLY A 400 -33.51 -28.44 18.95
C GLY A 400 -32.20 -28.87 18.30
N TYR A 401 -31.57 -28.05 17.44
CA TYR A 401 -30.35 -28.42 16.72
C TYR A 401 -29.14 -27.58 17.13
N ARG A 402 -28.06 -28.25 17.54
CA ARG A 402 -26.75 -27.64 17.76
C ARG A 402 -25.98 -27.67 16.45
N VAL A 403 -25.60 -26.49 15.96
CA VAL A 403 -24.87 -26.32 14.70
C VAL A 403 -23.41 -25.98 15.01
N ASP A 404 -22.50 -26.86 14.62
CA ASP A 404 -21.05 -26.68 14.72
C ASP A 404 -20.41 -26.70 13.33
N LEU A 405 -19.39 -25.88 13.11
CA LEU A 405 -18.66 -25.83 11.84
C LEU A 405 -17.32 -26.54 12.02
N ILE A 406 -17.12 -27.64 11.30
CA ILE A 406 -15.87 -28.43 11.30
C ILE A 406 -15.42 -28.56 9.86
N ASP A 407 -14.21 -28.08 9.53
CA ASP A 407 -13.61 -28.20 8.20
C ASP A 407 -14.54 -27.82 7.04
N ASN A 408 -15.22 -26.67 7.15
CA ASN A 408 -16.22 -26.15 6.20
C ASN A 408 -17.50 -26.97 6.04
N GLN A 409 -17.74 -27.94 6.93
CA GLN A 409 -18.97 -28.73 7.01
C GLN A 409 -19.76 -28.38 8.26
N TYR A 410 -21.08 -28.29 8.12
CA TYR A 410 -22.02 -28.02 9.20
C TYR A 410 -22.44 -29.32 9.85
N LYS A 411 -21.97 -29.53 11.07
CA LYS A 411 -22.34 -30.60 11.97
C LYS A 411 -23.61 -30.23 12.74
N LEU A 412 -24.69 -30.97 12.54
CA LEU A 412 -25.97 -30.80 13.24
C LEU A 412 -26.18 -31.96 14.20
N LEU A 413 -26.32 -31.63 15.48
CA LEU A 413 -26.67 -32.55 16.56
C LEU A 413 -28.08 -32.21 17.07
N ASN A 414 -28.99 -33.19 17.06
CA ASN A 414 -30.33 -32.99 17.61
C ASN A 414 -30.31 -33.12 19.16
N MET A 415 -31.13 -32.35 19.85
CA MET A 415 -31.34 -32.40 21.29
C MET A 415 -31.88 -33.75 21.77
N TYR A 416 -32.64 -34.43 20.92
CA TYR A 416 -33.26 -35.73 21.22
C TYR A 416 -32.52 -36.91 20.57
N ALA A 417 -31.25 -36.73 20.18
CA ALA A 417 -30.44 -37.81 19.63
C ALA A 417 -30.22 -38.94 20.65
N ASP A 418 -30.31 -40.19 20.20
CA ASP A 418 -30.15 -41.37 21.07
C ASP A 418 -28.67 -41.57 21.46
N SER A 419 -27.75 -41.28 20.54
CA SER A 419 -26.30 -41.30 20.76
C SER A 419 -25.63 -39.98 20.36
N PRO A 420 -24.50 -39.59 20.99
CA PRO A 420 -23.73 -38.40 20.60
C PRO A 420 -23.05 -38.53 19.22
N GLU A 421 -23.06 -39.74 18.64
CA GLU A 421 -22.58 -40.06 17.30
C GLU A 421 -23.67 -39.85 16.23
N ASP A 422 -24.94 -39.67 16.62
CA ASP A 422 -26.06 -39.44 15.72
C ASP A 422 -26.08 -38.00 15.23
N VAL A 423 -25.31 -37.78 14.16
CA VAL A 423 -24.96 -36.47 13.62
C VAL A 423 -25.41 -36.37 12.18
N LEU A 424 -25.96 -35.23 11.80
CA LEU A 424 -26.18 -34.86 10.40
C LEU A 424 -25.07 -33.93 9.92
N MET A 425 -24.46 -34.23 8.79
CA MET A 425 -23.38 -33.42 8.21
C MET A 425 -23.86 -32.78 6.92
N PHE A 426 -23.72 -31.45 6.81
CA PHE A 426 -24.07 -30.71 5.59
C PHE A 426 -22.85 -29.96 5.04
N GLU A 427 -22.66 -29.99 3.74
CA GLU A 427 -21.62 -29.23 3.04
C GLU A 427 -22.24 -28.15 2.16
N MET A 428 -21.61 -26.98 2.09
CA MET A 428 -22.05 -25.90 1.20
C MET A 428 -21.32 -26.02 -0.15
N THR A 429 -22.04 -26.38 -1.19
CA THR A 429 -21.51 -26.51 -2.56
C THR A 429 -21.09 -25.15 -3.11
N SER A 430 -20.19 -25.12 -4.10
CA SER A 430 -19.70 -23.89 -4.76
C SER A 430 -20.80 -22.99 -5.35
N ASN A 431 -21.99 -23.53 -5.58
CA ASN A 431 -23.16 -22.80 -6.07
C ASN A 431 -23.99 -22.14 -4.93
N GLY A 432 -23.60 -22.31 -3.67
CA GLY A 432 -24.30 -21.80 -2.49
C GLY A 432 -25.45 -22.69 -1.99
N GLU A 433 -25.64 -23.88 -2.57
CA GLU A 433 -26.62 -24.88 -2.12
C GLU A 433 -26.03 -25.75 -1.00
N LEU A 434 -26.86 -26.12 -0.02
CA LEU A 434 -26.48 -27.09 1.01
C LEU A 434 -26.69 -28.50 0.47
N GLN A 435 -25.80 -29.44 0.78
CA GLN A 435 -25.93 -30.85 0.46
C GLN A 435 -25.74 -31.69 1.73
N LEU A 436 -26.63 -32.66 1.94
CA LEU A 436 -26.51 -33.63 3.04
C LEU A 436 -25.45 -34.68 2.69
N MET A 437 -24.54 -34.94 3.61
CA MET A 437 -23.52 -35.98 3.52
C MET A 437 -24.01 -37.26 4.18
N GLU A 438 -23.58 -38.41 3.64
CA GLU A 438 -23.89 -39.71 4.21
C GLU A 438 -23.15 -39.92 5.54
N THR A 439 -23.92 -40.15 6.58
CA THR A 439 -23.53 -40.49 7.95
C THR A 439 -24.29 -41.74 8.37
N GLU A 440 -23.80 -42.48 9.36
CA GLU A 440 -24.48 -43.69 9.87
C GLU A 440 -25.94 -43.39 10.30
N PHE A 441 -26.16 -42.20 10.87
CA PHE A 441 -27.48 -41.73 11.25
C PHE A 441 -28.35 -41.37 10.03
N SER A 442 -27.81 -40.68 9.01
CA SER A 442 -28.60 -40.34 7.82
C SER A 442 -29.06 -41.55 7.02
N SER A 443 -28.27 -42.64 7.01
CA SER A 443 -28.67 -43.90 6.35
C SER A 443 -29.90 -44.55 6.98
N GLY A 444 -30.23 -44.23 8.23
CA GLY A 444 -31.46 -44.69 8.89
C GLY A 444 -32.70 -43.83 8.59
N LEU A 445 -32.53 -42.73 7.85
CA LEU A 445 -33.57 -41.72 7.62
C LEU A 445 -33.99 -41.63 6.14
N ASP A 446 -33.71 -42.65 5.33
CA ASP A 446 -33.97 -42.67 3.88
C ASP A 446 -35.42 -42.29 3.54
N ASP A 447 -36.40 -42.79 4.30
CA ASP A 447 -37.83 -42.48 4.09
C ASP A 447 -38.12 -40.96 4.25
N LEU A 448 -37.49 -40.31 5.22
CA LEU A 448 -37.64 -38.88 5.48
C LEU A 448 -36.84 -38.02 4.50
N ILE A 449 -35.66 -38.52 4.08
CA ILE A 449 -34.83 -37.88 3.05
C ILE A 449 -35.58 -37.86 1.72
N ASP A 450 -36.17 -38.98 1.32
CA ASP A 450 -36.93 -39.08 0.08
C ASP A 450 -38.15 -38.15 0.11
N ALA A 451 -38.92 -38.17 1.20
CA ALA A 451 -40.11 -37.34 1.36
C ALA A 451 -39.83 -35.83 1.31
N TYR A 452 -38.82 -35.34 2.04
CA TYR A 452 -38.65 -33.89 2.28
C TYR A 452 -37.47 -33.26 1.52
N LEU A 453 -36.40 -34.01 1.26
CA LEU A 453 -35.22 -33.50 0.55
C LEU A 453 -35.28 -33.77 -0.96
N ARG A 454 -35.70 -34.97 -1.39
CA ARG A 454 -35.78 -35.30 -2.82
C ARG A 454 -37.03 -34.77 -3.52
N HIS A 455 -38.18 -34.80 -2.85
CA HIS A 455 -39.46 -34.37 -3.45
C HIS A 455 -39.78 -32.88 -3.21
N GLU A 456 -39.55 -32.37 -2.00
CA GLU A 456 -39.95 -31.00 -1.61
C GLU A 456 -38.78 -30.00 -1.53
N HIS A 457 -37.54 -30.47 -1.58
CA HIS A 457 -36.30 -29.67 -1.45
C HIS A 457 -36.30 -28.73 -0.23
N SER A 458 -36.89 -29.16 0.90
CA SER A 458 -37.09 -28.32 2.08
C SER A 458 -36.33 -28.86 3.29
N TYR A 459 -35.15 -28.29 3.55
CA TYR A 459 -34.34 -28.56 4.74
C TYR A 459 -35.10 -28.30 6.06
N PRO A 460 -35.86 -27.20 6.22
CA PRO A 460 -36.61 -26.96 7.45
C PRO A 460 -37.70 -28.01 7.71
N ALA A 461 -38.39 -28.49 6.66
CA ALA A 461 -39.40 -29.53 6.79
C ALA A 461 -38.77 -30.86 7.21
N PHE A 462 -37.65 -31.24 6.57
CA PHE A 462 -36.88 -32.42 6.92
C PHE A 462 -36.39 -32.42 8.38
N LEU A 463 -35.73 -31.34 8.81
CA LEU A 463 -35.23 -31.22 10.19
C LEU A 463 -36.37 -31.24 11.22
N SER A 464 -37.51 -30.62 10.89
CA SER A 464 -38.69 -30.65 11.77
C SER A 464 -39.27 -32.06 11.90
N ALA A 465 -39.36 -32.81 10.80
CA ALA A 465 -39.85 -34.18 10.81
C ALA A 465 -38.95 -35.11 11.64
N ILE A 466 -37.62 -34.97 11.52
CA ILE A 466 -36.65 -35.70 12.36
C ILE A 466 -36.83 -35.34 13.84
N THR A 467 -36.95 -34.06 14.18
CA THR A 467 -37.16 -33.65 15.58
C THR A 467 -38.44 -34.24 16.15
N LEU A 468 -39.53 -34.28 15.38
CA LEU A 468 -40.79 -34.89 15.81
C LEU A 468 -40.67 -36.41 15.98
N ASP A 469 -39.97 -37.10 15.10
CA ASP A 469 -39.75 -38.54 15.19
C ASP A 469 -38.87 -38.91 16.40
N LEU A 470 -37.73 -38.23 16.57
CA LEU A 470 -36.84 -38.43 17.72
C LEU A 470 -37.54 -38.09 19.05
N PHE A 471 -38.30 -37.00 19.09
CA PHE A 471 -39.09 -36.64 20.27
C PHE A 471 -40.16 -37.69 20.58
N ALA A 472 -40.85 -38.21 19.56
CA ALA A 472 -41.83 -39.28 19.74
C ALA A 472 -41.19 -40.55 20.30
N ARG A 473 -40.03 -40.96 19.79
CA ARG A 473 -39.26 -42.12 20.29
C ARG A 473 -38.83 -41.95 21.74
N GLN A 474 -38.32 -40.77 22.10
CA GLN A 474 -37.89 -40.50 23.48
C GLN A 474 -39.06 -40.47 24.46
N THR A 475 -40.22 -39.93 24.05
CA THR A 475 -41.43 -39.88 24.88
C THR A 475 -42.15 -41.22 24.97
N THR A 476 -42.03 -42.11 23.97
CA THR A 476 -42.57 -43.48 24.06
C THR A 476 -41.67 -44.45 24.83
N ASN A 477 -40.37 -44.20 24.93
CA ASN A 477 -39.40 -45.05 25.62
C ASN A 477 -39.14 -44.69 27.10
N GLN A 478 -39.87 -43.76 27.72
CA GLN A 478 -39.73 -43.51 29.17
C GLN A 478 -40.59 -44.49 30.01
N PRO A 479 -39.99 -45.45 30.74
CA PRO A 479 -40.59 -45.94 31.98
C PRO A 479 -40.51 -44.83 33.03
N GLN A 480 -41.59 -44.65 33.80
CA GLN A 480 -41.62 -43.73 34.93
C GLN A 480 -40.49 -44.06 35.92
N SER A 481 -39.53 -43.16 36.11
CA SER A 481 -38.65 -43.16 37.27
C SER A 481 -38.43 -41.73 37.77
N GLU A 482 -39.19 -41.42 38.82
CA GLU A 482 -38.89 -40.58 39.98
C GLU A 482 -37.53 -39.85 40.01
N SER A 483 -37.64 -38.53 40.17
CA SER A 483 -36.92 -37.67 41.12
C SER A 483 -35.69 -38.24 41.85
N ASN A 484 -34.54 -37.61 41.60
CA ASN A 484 -33.60 -37.05 42.59
C ASN A 484 -32.50 -36.34 41.78
N SER A 485 -32.43 -35.00 41.81
CA SER A 485 -31.50 -34.25 42.66
C SER A 485 -30.09 -34.85 42.63
N ASP A 486 -29.18 -34.22 41.88
CA ASP A 486 -28.17 -33.37 42.53
C ASP A 486 -27.41 -32.54 41.48
N GLU A 487 -27.35 -31.25 41.79
CA GLU A 487 -26.51 -30.25 41.16
C GLU A 487 -25.06 -30.49 41.62
N GLU A 488 -24.17 -30.86 40.72
CA GLU A 488 -22.73 -30.60 40.89
C GLU A 488 -22.27 -29.70 39.73
N MET A 489 -22.19 -28.40 40.06
CA MET A 489 -21.36 -27.44 39.34
C MET A 489 -19.90 -27.79 39.67
N ASP A 490 -19.13 -28.19 38.67
CA ASP A 490 -17.69 -28.01 38.66
C ASP A 490 -17.34 -27.02 37.54
N ASP A 491 -17.12 -25.78 37.95
CA ASP A 491 -16.33 -24.78 37.24
C ASP A 491 -14.86 -25.16 37.41
N GLU A 492 -14.16 -25.56 36.34
CA GLU A 492 -12.71 -25.45 36.27
C GLU A 492 -12.26 -24.84 34.92
N GLU A 493 -11.29 -23.95 35.08
CA GLU A 493 -10.68 -22.91 34.24
C GLU A 493 -10.33 -23.23 32.78
#